data_AF-A0A814NQM6-F1
#
_entry.id   AF-A0A814NQM6-F1
#
_cell.length_a   1.000
_cell.length_b   1.000
_cell.length_c   1.000
_cell.angle_alpha   90.00
_cell.angle_beta   90.00
_cell.angle_gamma   90.00
#
_symmetry.space_group_name_H-M   'P 1'
#
loop_
_entity.id
_entity.type
_entity.pdbx_description
1 polymer ?
#
loop_
_entity_poly.entity_id
_entity_poly.type
_entity_poly.pdbx_seq_one_letter_code
_entity_poly.pdbx_strand_id
1 'polypeptide(L)'
;MRIVGMSQDMLDELQTYEPGKCEEVQYIFQDLDLISTSISRLSFIYNGFRAASADGELHPKELKAICKLGKKLGLTAEEIEQCRLLTEEEENLRRKRAKILFPEGFDNFLKHFTEQYL
;
A
#
# COMPACT_ATOMS: atom_id res chain seq x y z
N MET A 1 5.08 -4.96 -12.70
CA MET A 1 5.41 -5.33 -11.30
C MET A 1 4.83 -6.71 -11.05
N ARG A 2 5.66 -7.77 -10.94
CA ARG A 2 5.17 -9.11 -10.56
C ARG A 2 5.05 -9.14 -9.04
N ILE A 3 3.82 -9.24 -8.52
CA ILE A 3 3.62 -9.50 -7.09
C ILE A 3 3.97 -10.97 -6.87
N VAL A 4 5.02 -11.23 -6.07
CA VAL A 4 5.48 -12.60 -5.80
C VAL A 4 4.33 -13.39 -5.17
N GLY A 5 3.93 -14.49 -5.81
CA GLY A 5 2.85 -15.37 -5.33
C GLY A 5 1.48 -15.15 -5.96
N MET A 6 1.27 -14.13 -6.79
CA MET A 6 0.04 -13.97 -7.57
C MET A 6 0.16 -14.60 -8.96
N SER A 7 -0.89 -15.31 -9.39
CA SER A 7 -0.98 -15.80 -10.78
C SER A 7 -1.18 -14.63 -11.74
N GLN A 8 -0.86 -14.85 -13.01
CA GLN A 8 -1.12 -13.84 -14.05
C GLN A 8 -2.61 -13.56 -14.19
N ASP A 9 -3.44 -14.61 -14.13
CA ASP A 9 -4.90 -14.49 -14.21
C ASP A 9 -5.48 -13.56 -13.13
N MET A 10 -4.98 -13.64 -11.89
CA MET A 10 -5.39 -12.74 -10.82
C MET A 10 -4.96 -11.28 -11.06
N LEU A 11 -3.80 -11.07 -11.69
CA LEU A 11 -3.36 -9.72 -12.05
C LEU A 11 -4.23 -9.12 -13.14
N ASP A 12 -4.60 -9.92 -14.14
CA ASP A 12 -5.44 -9.48 -15.25
C ASP A 12 -6.86 -9.16 -14.76
N GLU A 13 -7.38 -9.93 -13.79
CA GLU A 13 -8.63 -9.62 -13.10
C GLU A 13 -8.54 -8.30 -12.34
N LEU A 14 -7.50 -8.09 -11.52
CA LEU A 14 -7.34 -6.85 -10.75
C LEU A 14 -7.16 -5.60 -11.63
N GLN A 15 -6.57 -5.73 -12.83
CA GLN A 15 -6.43 -4.61 -13.76
C GLN A 15 -7.77 -4.14 -14.35
N THR A 16 -8.73 -5.05 -14.47
CA THR A 16 -10.06 -4.77 -15.03
C THR A 16 -11.13 -4.57 -13.95
N TYR A 17 -10.79 -4.85 -12.69
CA TYR A 17 -11.67 -4.65 -11.55
C TYR A 17 -12.03 -3.16 -11.37
N GLU A 18 -13.33 -2.89 -11.27
CA GLU A 18 -13.86 -1.56 -11.00
C GLU A 18 -14.38 -1.46 -9.56
N PRO A 19 -13.62 -0.84 -8.63
CA PRO A 19 -14.02 -0.74 -7.23
C PRO A 19 -15.36 -0.02 -7.08
N GLY A 20 -16.30 -0.63 -6.35
CA GLY A 20 -17.61 -0.03 -6.04
C GLY A 20 -18.69 -0.17 -7.13
N LYS A 21 -18.38 -0.80 -8.28
CA LYS A 21 -19.41 -1.21 -9.25
C LYS A 21 -20.10 -2.52 -8.88
N CYS A 22 -19.35 -3.47 -8.31
CA CYS A 22 -19.84 -4.83 -8.09
C CYS A 22 -20.25 -5.09 -6.63
N GLU A 23 -19.54 -4.53 -5.64
CA GLU A 23 -19.78 -4.86 -4.23
C GLU A 23 -19.48 -3.66 -3.32
N GLU A 24 -20.33 -3.44 -2.31
CA GLU A 24 -19.97 -2.58 -1.19
C GLU A 24 -18.86 -3.26 -0.40
N VAL A 25 -17.89 -2.48 0.05
CA VAL A 25 -16.71 -2.95 0.79
C VAL A 25 -17.08 -3.81 2.01
N GLN A 26 -18.24 -3.55 2.62
CA GLN A 26 -18.76 -4.34 3.73
C GLN A 26 -19.20 -5.77 3.36
N TYR A 27 -19.61 -6.04 2.12
CA TYR A 27 -19.97 -7.37 1.64
C TYR A 27 -18.73 -8.19 1.28
N ILE A 28 -17.73 -7.55 0.65
CA ILE A 28 -16.39 -8.16 0.41
C ILE A 28 -15.84 -8.75 1.71
N PHE A 29 -16.09 -8.12 2.85
CA PHE A 29 -15.51 -8.51 4.13
C PHE A 29 -16.38 -9.43 4.98
N GLN A 30 -17.65 -9.60 4.63
CA GLN A 30 -18.54 -10.57 5.29
C GLN A 30 -18.30 -11.99 4.78
N ASP A 31 -18.00 -12.13 3.49
CA ASP A 31 -17.80 -13.43 2.85
C ASP A 31 -16.36 -13.97 3.00
N LEU A 32 -15.44 -13.13 3.48
CA LEU A 32 -14.03 -13.44 3.61
C LEU A 32 -13.64 -13.58 5.09
N ASP A 33 -13.45 -14.83 5.54
CA ASP A 33 -12.70 -15.18 6.77
C ASP A 33 -11.33 -14.49 6.85
N LEU A 34 -10.85 -13.98 5.71
CA LEU A 34 -9.63 -13.18 5.53
C LEU A 34 -9.53 -12.01 6.51
N ILE A 35 -10.64 -11.43 6.98
CA ILE A 35 -10.62 -10.26 7.89
C ILE A 35 -11.28 -10.51 9.25
N SER A 36 -11.42 -11.80 9.59
CA SER A 36 -11.94 -12.26 10.89
C SER A 36 -11.11 -11.75 12.07
N THR A 37 -9.79 -11.59 11.90
CA THR A 37 -8.86 -11.18 12.97
C THR A 37 -8.51 -9.70 12.94
N SER A 38 -8.15 -9.13 14.11
CA SER A 38 -7.63 -7.77 14.20
C SER A 38 -6.35 -7.58 13.39
N ILE A 39 -5.48 -8.60 13.33
CA ILE A 39 -4.24 -8.58 12.55
C ILE A 39 -4.52 -8.36 11.06
N SER A 40 -5.48 -9.10 10.50
CA SER A 40 -5.85 -8.94 9.10
C SER A 40 -6.44 -7.57 8.79
N ARG A 41 -7.27 -7.02 9.70
CA ARG A 41 -7.84 -5.66 9.57
C ARG A 41 -6.75 -4.60 9.57
N LEU A 42 -5.80 -4.69 10.51
CA LEU A 42 -4.66 -3.78 10.61
C LEU A 42 -3.78 -3.86 9.37
N SER A 43 -3.46 -5.08 8.91
CA SER A 43 -2.69 -5.31 7.68
C SER A 43 -3.37 -4.69 6.47
N PHE A 44 -4.70 -4.84 6.35
CA PHE A 44 -5.47 -4.25 5.26
C PHE A 44 -5.41 -2.71 5.27
N ILE A 45 -5.60 -2.08 6.44
CA ILE A 45 -5.53 -0.62 6.56
C ILE A 45 -4.11 -0.09 6.33
N TYR A 46 -3.10 -0.77 6.86
CA TYR A 46 -1.69 -0.46 6.61
C TYR A 46 -1.36 -0.52 5.11
N ASN A 47 -1.78 -1.58 4.40
CA ASN A 47 -1.58 -1.67 2.95
C ASN A 47 -2.36 -0.59 2.19
N GLY A 48 -3.53 -0.18 2.70
CA GLY A 48 -4.27 0.97 2.17
C GLY A 48 -3.48 2.27 2.22
N PHE A 49 -2.83 2.57 3.36
CA PHE A 49 -1.96 3.74 3.47
C PHE A 49 -0.76 3.67 2.53
N ARG A 50 -0.12 2.50 2.41
CA ARG A 50 1.00 2.29 1.48
C ARG A 50 0.60 2.47 0.03
N ALA A 51 -0.57 1.96 -0.36
CA ALA A 51 -1.08 2.10 -1.71
C ALA A 51 -1.44 3.56 -2.04
N ALA A 52 -2.10 4.25 -1.11
CA ALA A 52 -2.45 5.67 -1.29
C ALA A 52 -1.21 6.56 -1.39
N SER A 53 -0.18 6.29 -0.59
CA SER A 53 1.05 7.10 -0.57
C SER A 53 2.04 6.73 -1.68
N ALA A 54 1.66 5.87 -2.63
CA ALA A 54 2.56 5.31 -3.63
C ALA A 54 3.04 6.35 -4.66
N ASP A 55 2.26 7.41 -4.90
CA ASP A 55 2.64 8.56 -5.72
C ASP A 55 3.54 9.55 -4.98
N GLY A 56 3.78 9.33 -3.68
CA GLY A 56 4.68 10.11 -2.83
C GLY A 56 3.98 11.08 -1.89
N GLU A 57 2.65 11.22 -1.96
CA GLU A 57 1.85 12.07 -1.07
C GLU A 57 0.62 11.31 -0.55
N LEU A 58 0.18 11.59 0.67
CA LEU A 58 -1.11 11.10 1.17
C LEU A 58 -2.09 12.27 1.22
N HIS A 59 -3.04 12.31 0.30
CA HIS A 59 -3.97 13.43 0.22
C HIS A 59 -5.05 13.36 1.31
N PRO A 60 -5.60 14.51 1.77
CA PRO A 60 -6.61 14.55 2.83
C PRO A 60 -7.87 13.71 2.54
N LYS A 61 -8.25 13.57 1.26
CA LYS A 61 -9.40 12.76 0.84
C LYS A 61 -9.13 11.27 1.03
N GLU A 62 -7.92 10.81 0.74
CA GLU A 62 -7.50 9.41 0.87
C GLU A 62 -7.38 9.04 2.35
N LEU A 63 -6.73 9.90 3.14
CA LEU A 63 -6.69 9.77 4.60
C LEU A 63 -8.10 9.62 5.19
N LYS A 64 -9.02 10.50 4.80
CA LYS A 64 -10.41 10.44 5.27
C LYS A 64 -11.11 9.14 4.85
N ALA A 65 -10.86 8.66 3.64
CA ALA A 65 -11.45 7.43 3.12
C ALA A 65 -10.92 6.19 3.88
N ILE A 66 -9.61 6.09 4.06
CA ILE A 66 -8.96 4.98 4.78
C ILE A 66 -9.40 4.97 6.26
N CYS A 67 -9.43 6.13 6.93
CA CYS A 67 -9.91 6.23 8.30
C CYS A 67 -11.39 5.84 8.44
N LYS A 68 -12.24 6.25 7.47
CA LYS A 68 -13.65 5.83 7.44
C LYS A 68 -13.76 4.30 7.28
N LEU A 69 -12.90 3.71 6.48
CA LEU A 69 -12.87 2.28 6.25
C LEU A 69 -12.40 1.49 7.48
N GLY A 70 -11.32 1.92 8.13
CA GLY A 70 -10.82 1.28 9.36
C GLY A 70 -11.88 1.28 10.47
N LYS A 71 -12.64 2.37 10.61
CA LYS A 71 -13.77 2.43 11.55
C LYS A 71 -14.89 1.45 11.20
N LYS A 72 -15.23 1.29 9.90
CA LYS A 72 -16.22 0.28 9.45
C LYS A 72 -15.75 -1.14 9.73
N LEU A 73 -14.44 -1.37 9.75
CA LEU A 73 -13.83 -2.65 10.12
C LEU A 73 -13.76 -2.86 11.65
N GLY A 74 -14.17 -1.88 12.46
CA GLY A 74 -14.13 -1.99 13.93
C GLY A 74 -12.76 -1.73 14.54
N LEU A 75 -11.85 -1.07 13.82
CA LEU A 75 -10.59 -0.57 14.38
C LEU A 75 -10.81 0.77 15.10
N THR A 76 -10.04 0.98 16.16
CA THR A 76 -9.99 2.23 16.90
C THR A 76 -9.23 3.31 16.13
N ALA A 77 -9.46 4.57 16.48
CA ALA A 77 -8.73 5.69 15.88
C ALA A 77 -7.22 5.59 16.14
N GLU A 78 -6.83 5.10 17.31
CA GLU A 78 -5.43 4.89 17.69
C GLU A 78 -4.78 3.84 16.80
N GLU A 79 -5.40 2.67 16.63
CA GLU A 79 -4.89 1.61 15.75
C GLU A 79 -4.69 2.08 14.31
N ILE A 80 -5.64 2.85 13.77
CA ILE A 80 -5.54 3.41 12.42
C ILE A 80 -4.38 4.40 12.34
N GLU A 81 -4.22 5.25 13.35
CA GLU A 81 -3.14 6.25 13.40
C GLU A 81 -1.77 5.60 13.51
N GLN A 82 -1.62 4.53 14.29
CA GLN A 82 -0.38 3.75 14.36
C GLN A 82 0.00 3.17 12.98
N CYS A 83 -0.96 2.65 12.21
CA CYS A 83 -0.70 2.20 10.84
C CYS A 83 -0.24 3.34 9.91
N ARG A 84 -0.83 4.54 10.07
CA ARG A 84 -0.46 5.73 9.29
C ARG A 84 0.97 6.17 9.61
N LEU A 85 1.29 6.31 10.90
CA LEU A 85 2.61 6.70 11.38
C LEU A 85 3.68 5.72 10.93
N LEU A 86 3.43 4.41 11.06
CA LEU A 86 4.36 3.38 10.59
C LEU A 86 4.64 3.51 9.09
N THR A 87 3.61 3.73 8.27
CA THR A 87 3.78 3.92 6.82
C THR A 87 4.63 5.14 6.50
N GLU A 88 4.42 6.24 7.21
CA GLU A 88 5.19 7.48 7.06
C GLU A 88 6.66 7.28 7.48
N GLU A 89 6.91 6.59 8.59
CA GLU A 89 8.25 6.25 9.06
C GLU A 89 9.00 5.37 8.05
N GLU A 90 8.35 4.34 7.51
CA GLU A 90 8.93 3.45 6.50
C GLU A 90 9.28 4.20 5.20
N GLU A 91 8.40 5.09 4.73
CA GLU A 91 8.66 5.91 3.56
C GLU A 91 9.83 6.87 3.78
N ASN A 92 9.91 7.49 4.95
CA ASN A 92 11.04 8.34 5.34
C ASN A 92 12.35 7.54 5.38
N LEU A 93 12.34 6.34 5.95
CA LEU A 93 13.50 5.46 5.99
C LEU A 93 13.90 4.98 4.59
N ARG A 94 12.93 4.66 3.73
CA ARG A 94 13.16 4.28 2.33
C ARG A 94 13.80 5.42 1.55
N ARG A 95 13.29 6.65 1.69
CA ARG A 95 13.87 7.87 1.08
C ARG A 95 15.28 8.13 1.58
N LYS A 96 15.53 7.97 2.89
CA LYS A 96 16.86 8.10 3.49
C LYS A 96 17.83 7.06 2.92
N ARG A 97 17.42 5.79 2.84
CA ARG A 97 18.20 4.71 2.26
C ARG A 97 18.55 4.98 0.80
N ALA A 98 17.59 5.46 0.00
CA ALA A 98 17.83 5.81 -1.40
C ALA A 98 18.88 6.92 -1.54
N LYS A 99 18.84 7.97 -0.72
CA LYS A 99 19.84 9.05 -0.73
C LYS A 99 21.25 8.58 -0.33
N ILE A 100 21.36 7.63 0.60
CA ILE A 100 22.65 7.11 1.06
C ILE A 100 23.27 6.17 0.02
N LEU A 101 22.47 5.26 -0.54
CA LEU A 101 22.97 4.24 -1.48
C LEU A 101 23.12 4.77 -2.91
N PHE A 102 22.30 5.75 -3.30
CA PHE A 102 22.27 6.32 -4.64
C PHE A 102 22.29 7.86 -4.55
N PRO A 103 23.42 8.45 -4.09
CA PRO A 103 23.51 9.89 -3.86
C PRO A 103 23.28 10.74 -5.12
N GLU A 104 23.63 10.20 -6.30
CA GLU A 104 23.44 10.84 -7.61
C GLU A 104 22.09 10.48 -8.26
N GLY A 105 21.24 9.74 -7.56
CA GLY A 105 19.99 9.20 -8.09
C GLY A 105 20.15 7.81 -8.70
N PHE A 106 19.06 7.05 -8.66
CA PHE A 106 19.05 5.66 -9.12
C PHE A 106 19.26 5.54 -10.64
N ASP A 107 18.74 6.50 -11.42
CA ASP A 107 18.88 6.48 -12.88
C ASP A 107 20.33 6.67 -13.32
N ASN A 108 21.08 7.54 -12.62
CA ASN A 108 22.51 7.73 -12.88
C ASN A 108 23.32 6.50 -12.45
N PHE A 109 22.98 5.88 -11.32
CA PHE A 109 23.56 4.60 -10.92
C PHE A 109 23.35 3.52 -11.99
N LEU A 110 22.10 3.35 -12.47
CA LEU A 110 21.79 2.37 -13.50
C LEU A 110 22.57 2.64 -14.79
N LYS A 111 22.62 3.90 -15.23
CA LYS A 111 23.36 4.30 -16.43
C LYS A 111 24.84 3.93 -16.33
N HIS A 112 25.50 4.30 -15.22
CA HIS A 112 26.90 3.95 -14.99
C HIS A 112 27.11 2.44 -14.87
N PHE A 113 26.19 1.72 -14.23
CA PHE A 113 26.28 0.27 -14.12
C PHE A 113 26.14 -0.42 -15.48
N THR A 114 25.20 0.00 -16.31
CA THR A 114 25.03 -0.54 -17.67
C THR A 114 26.19 -0.19 -18.60
N GLU A 115 26.76 1.02 -18.50
CA GLU A 115 27.89 1.44 -19.34
C GLU A 115 29.21 0.75 -18.95
N GLN A 116 29.37 0.33 -17.68
CA GLN A 116 30.60 -0.32 -17.20
C GLN A 116 30.58 -1.85 -17.22
N TYR A 117 29.41 -2.50 -17.14
CA TYR A 117 29.35 -3.94 -16.83
C TYR A 117 28.43 -4.77 -17.74
N LEU A 118 27.76 -4.17 -18.72
CA LEU A 118 26.93 -4.85 -19.71
C LEU A 118 27.38 -4.47 -21.13
#